data_AF-A0A533B378-F1
#
_entry.id   AF-A0A533B378-F1
#
_cell.length_a   1.000
_cell.length_b   1.000
_cell.length_c   1.000
_cell.angle_alpha   90.00
_cell.angle_beta   90.00
_cell.angle_gamma   90.00
#
_symmetry.space_group_name_H-M   'P 1'
#
loop_
_entity.id
_entity.type
_entity.pdbx_description
1 polymer ?
#
loop_
_entity_poly.entity_id
_entity_poly.type
_entity_poly.pdbx_seq_one_letter_code
_entity_poly.pdbx_strand_id
1 'polypeptide(L)'
;MPTILIMLGWRFFFYANERNEPIHIHCRKGGAEAKYWLDVEAFEALEAHAYNMSPADKRTVRRIIFQHFDYIVSEWSDFQEKKHA
;
A
#
# COMPACT_ATOMS: atom_id res chain seq x y z
N MET A 1 12.97 2.51 -0.75
CA MET A 1 11.57 2.24 -0.31
C MET A 1 11.17 3.37 0.63
N PRO A 2 10.57 4.45 0.12
CA PRO A 2 10.01 5.47 0.99
C PRO A 2 8.88 4.85 1.83
N THR A 3 8.91 5.10 3.13
CA THR A 3 7.77 4.77 4.00
C THR A 3 6.77 5.90 3.88
N ILE A 4 5.53 5.57 3.57
CA ILE A 4 4.45 6.55 3.40
C ILE A 4 3.75 6.76 4.74
N LEU A 5 3.49 5.67 5.45
CA LEU A 5 2.69 5.68 6.67
C LEU A 5 3.15 4.60 7.64
N ILE A 6 3.08 4.89 8.94
CA ILE A 6 3.21 3.91 10.01
C ILE A 6 2.01 4.04 10.94
N MET A 7 1.16 3.02 11.01
CA MET A 7 -0.06 3.03 11.81
C MET A 7 -0.28 1.68 12.48
N LEU A 8 -0.54 1.67 13.80
CA LEU A 8 -0.79 0.44 14.58
C LEU A 8 0.31 -0.63 14.42
N GLY A 9 1.56 -0.19 14.21
CA GLY A 9 2.72 -1.04 13.95
C GLY A 9 2.84 -1.56 12.51
N TRP A 10 1.90 -1.25 11.62
CA TRP A 10 1.99 -1.52 10.19
C TRP A 10 2.77 -0.41 9.50
N ARG A 11 3.82 -0.78 8.77
CA ARG A 11 4.56 0.11 7.89
C ARG A 11 4.04 -0.05 6.47
N PHE A 12 3.64 1.05 5.83
CA PHE A 12 3.20 1.11 4.44
C PHE A 12 4.24 1.80 3.55
N PHE A 13 4.49 1.26 2.36
CA PHE A 13 5.57 1.72 1.49
C PHE A 13 5.39 1.26 0.03
N PHE A 14 6.16 1.89 -0.86
CA PHE A 14 6.30 1.49 -2.28
C PHE A 14 7.70 0.90 -2.54
N TYR A 15 7.81 -0.08 -3.45
CA TYR A 15 9.13 -0.48 -3.97
C TYR A 15 9.53 0.40 -5.15
N ALA A 16 10.81 0.77 -5.20
CA ALA A 16 11.36 1.59 -6.26
C ALA A 16 11.51 0.85 -7.59
N ASN A 17 11.63 -0.47 -7.57
CA ASN A 17 11.89 -1.27 -8.77
C ASN A 17 10.62 -1.88 -9.40
N GLU A 18 9.44 -1.55 -8.87
CA GLU A 18 8.16 -1.88 -9.51
C GLU A 18 7.92 -0.83 -10.61
N ARG A 19 7.90 -1.29 -11.87
CA ARG A 19 7.87 -0.45 -13.10
C ARG A 19 6.43 -0.06 -13.46
N ASN A 20 5.96 -0.43 -14.66
CA ASN A 20 4.64 -0.19 -15.27
C ASN A 20 3.45 -0.85 -14.55
N GLU A 21 3.56 -1.05 -13.23
CA GLU A 21 2.50 -1.65 -12.44
C GLU A 21 1.41 -0.61 -12.12
N PRO A 22 0.14 -1.04 -12.02
CA PRO A 22 -0.93 -0.20 -11.48
C PRO A 22 -0.61 0.32 -10.08
N ILE A 23 -1.38 1.31 -9.63
CA ILE A 23 -1.22 1.87 -8.28
C ILE A 23 -1.36 0.75 -7.24
N HIS A 24 -0.41 0.66 -6.33
CA HIS A 24 -0.44 -0.35 -5.27
C HIS A 24 0.37 0.06 -4.06
N ILE A 25 0.11 -0.63 -2.95
CA ILE A 25 0.79 -0.39 -1.68
C ILE A 25 1.19 -1.70 -1.02
N HIS A 26 2.37 -1.70 -0.42
CA HIS A 26 2.86 -2.80 0.41
C HIS A 26 2.74 -2.42 1.88
N CYS A 27 2.41 -3.40 2.72
CA CYS A 27 2.38 -3.23 4.16
C CYS A 27 3.11 -4.37 4.87
N ARG A 28 3.76 -4.08 6.00
CA ARG A 28 4.42 -5.11 6.82
C ARG A 28 4.33 -4.82 8.33
N LYS A 29 4.26 -5.89 9.13
CA LYS A 29 4.30 -5.85 10.60
C LYS A 29 4.73 -7.20 11.17
N GLY A 30 5.79 -7.23 11.97
CA GLY A 30 6.14 -8.42 12.77
C GLY A 30 6.28 -9.74 11.98
N GLY A 31 6.84 -9.69 10.77
CA GLY A 31 6.96 -10.86 9.89
C GLY A 31 5.72 -11.16 9.04
N ALA A 32 4.63 -10.40 9.20
CA ALA A 32 3.51 -10.38 8.28
C ALA A 32 3.70 -9.31 7.21
N GLU A 33 3.23 -9.58 5.99
CA GLU A 33 3.29 -8.65 4.87
C GLU A 33 2.11 -8.83 3.91
N ALA A 34 1.77 -7.79 3.17
CA ALA A 34 0.82 -7.87 2.06
C ALA A 34 1.04 -6.78 1.02
N LYS A 35 0.51 -7.04 -0.17
CA LYS A 35 0.42 -6.13 -1.32
C LYS A 35 -1.05 -5.95 -1.68
N TYR A 36 -1.46 -4.71 -1.88
CA TYR A 36 -2.79 -4.36 -2.35
C TYR A 36 -2.71 -3.50 -3.62
N TRP A 37 -3.42 -3.91 -4.68
CA TRP A 37 -3.71 -3.04 -5.82
C TRP A 37 -4.78 -2.03 -5.42
N LEU A 38 -4.66 -0.79 -5.86
CA LEU A 38 -5.64 0.27 -5.63
C LEU A 38 -6.32 0.60 -6.95
N ASP A 39 -7.63 0.38 -6.98
CA ASP A 39 -8.49 0.84 -8.06
C ASP A 39 -9.08 2.18 -7.63
N VAL A 40 -8.56 3.26 -8.22
CA VAL A 40 -8.97 4.63 -7.88
C VAL A 40 -10.36 4.94 -8.42
N GLU A 41 -10.74 4.38 -9.57
CA GLU A 41 -12.04 4.62 -10.19
C GLU A 41 -13.15 3.91 -9.41
N ALA A 42 -12.90 2.68 -8.97
CA ALA A 42 -13.85 1.91 -8.16
C ALA A 42 -13.78 2.24 -6.66
N PHE A 43 -12.80 3.03 -6.22
CA PHE A 43 -12.47 3.25 -4.80
C PHE A 43 -12.30 1.92 -4.05
N GLU A 44 -11.48 1.02 -4.60
CA GLU A 44 -11.24 -0.30 -4.03
C GLU A 44 -9.76 -0.58 -3.75
N ALA A 45 -9.54 -1.49 -2.81
CA ALA A 45 -8.23 -2.08 -2.55
C ALA A 45 -8.35 -3.60 -2.74
N LEU A 46 -7.61 -4.18 -3.67
CA LEU A 46 -7.65 -5.60 -4.00
C LEU A 46 -6.40 -6.28 -3.46
N GLU A 47 -6.57 -7.33 -2.65
CA GLU A 47 -5.44 -8.09 -2.11
C GLU A 47 -4.74 -8.84 -3.24
N ALA A 48 -3.49 -8.47 -3.53
CA ALA A 48 -2.67 -9.14 -4.53
C ALA A 48 -1.93 -10.33 -3.91
N HIS A 49 -1.42 -10.14 -2.70
CA HIS A 49 -0.67 -11.13 -1.94
C HIS A 49 -0.75 -10.79 -0.46
N ALA A 50 -0.81 -11.81 0.40
CA ALA A 50 -0.70 -11.66 1.84
C ALA A 50 0.01 -12.87 2.45
N TYR A 51 0.94 -12.61 3.35
CA TYR A 51 1.72 -13.61 4.07
C TYR A 51 1.63 -13.35 5.58
N ASN A 52 1.37 -14.43 6.33
CA ASN A 52 1.29 -14.44 7.80
C ASN A 52 0.33 -13.38 8.39
N MET A 53 -0.76 -13.08 7.68
CA MET A 53 -1.79 -12.13 8.13
C MET A 53 -3.04 -12.86 8.63
N SER A 54 -3.46 -12.56 9.86
CA SER A 54 -4.76 -13.00 10.36
C SER A 54 -5.91 -12.24 9.67
N PRO A 55 -7.16 -12.73 9.74
CA PRO A 55 -8.32 -11.97 9.26
C PRO A 55 -8.47 -10.60 9.93
N ALA A 56 -8.05 -10.45 11.19
CA ALA A 56 -8.07 -9.18 11.89
C ALA A 56 -7.01 -8.20 11.36
N ASP A 57 -5.83 -8.72 11.00
CA ASP A 57 -4.78 -7.93 10.35
C ASP A 57 -5.26 -7.41 9.00
N LYS A 58 -5.85 -8.26 8.16
CA LYS A 58 -6.38 -7.87 6.85
C LYS A 58 -7.43 -6.77 6.98
N ARG A 59 -8.37 -6.89 7.92
CA ARG A 59 -9.38 -5.84 8.20
C ARG A 59 -8.72 -4.54 8.66
N THR A 60 -7.72 -4.63 9.53
CA THR A 60 -7.00 -3.46 10.04
C THR A 60 -6.25 -2.74 8.93
N VAL A 61 -5.52 -3.48 8.10
CA VAL A 61 -4.77 -2.94 6.96
C VAL A 61 -5.71 -2.31 5.95
N ARG A 62 -6.78 -3.00 5.53
CA ARG A 62 -7.78 -2.42 4.62
C ARG A 62 -8.38 -1.13 5.17
N ARG A 63 -8.72 -1.10 6.47
CA ARG A 63 -9.24 0.12 7.11
C ARG A 63 -8.24 1.26 7.02
N ILE A 64 -6.96 1.02 7.30
CA ILE A 64 -5.91 2.05 7.21
C ILE A 64 -5.77 2.52 5.75
N ILE A 65 -5.76 1.60 4.78
CA ILE A 65 -5.70 1.96 3.35
C ILE A 65 -6.86 2.90 2.98
N PHE A 66 -8.10 2.54 3.31
CA PHE A 66 -9.26 3.38 2.97
C PHE A 66 -9.30 4.71 3.72
N GLN A 67 -8.84 4.74 4.98
CA GLN A 67 -8.74 5.98 5.75
C GLN A 67 -7.74 6.98 5.17
N HIS A 68 -6.75 6.50 4.43
CA HIS A 68 -5.67 7.30 3.85
C HIS A 68 -5.60 7.14 2.32
N PHE A 69 -6.71 6.76 1.67
CA PHE A 69 -6.71 6.34 0.27
C PHE A 69 -6.17 7.43 -0.65
N ASP A 70 -6.74 8.63 -0.59
CA ASP A 70 -6.33 9.77 -1.42
C ASP A 70 -4.88 10.16 -1.19
N TYR A 71 -4.43 10.12 0.07
CA TYR A 71 -3.04 10.38 0.43
C TYR A 71 -2.07 9.35 -0.16
N ILE A 72 -2.44 8.07 -0.11
CA ILE A 72 -1.65 7.00 -0.72
C ILE A 72 -1.57 7.18 -2.24
N VAL A 73 -2.69 7.54 -2.88
CA VAL A 73 -2.75 7.78 -4.32
C VAL A 73 -1.88 8.99 -4.71
N SER A 74 -1.92 10.09 -3.96
CA SER A 74 -1.07 11.26 -4.24
C SER A 74 0.41 10.94 -4.08
N GLU A 75 0.78 10.23 -3.02
CA GLU A 75 2.18 9.83 -2.78
C GLU A 75 2.69 8.86 -3.86
N TRP A 76 1.82 8.03 -4.44
CA TRP A 76 2.17 7.19 -5.56
C TRP A 76 2.51 8.02 -6.81
N SER A 77 1.70 9.03 -7.14
CA SER A 77 1.95 9.93 -8.26
C SER A 77 3.28 10.67 -8.10
N ASP A 78 3.50 11.28 -6.94
CA ASP A 78 4.77 11.97 -6.61
C ASP A 78 5.97 11.02 -6.71
N PHE A 79 5.80 9.78 -6.27
CA PHE A 79 6.86 8.78 -6.30
C PHE A 79 7.22 8.35 -7.73
N GLN A 80 6.22 8.23 -8.62
CA GLN A 80 6.45 7.92 -10.03
C GLN A 80 7.10 9.11 -10.76
N GLU A 81 6.65 10.34 -10.52
CA GLU A 81 7.26 11.54 -11.12
C GLU A 81 8.76 11.65 -10.76
N LYS A 82 9.11 11.45 -9.49
CA LYS A 82 10.51 11.48 -9.01
C LYS A 82 11.39 10.37 -9.59
N LYS A 83 10.83 9.27 -10.11
CA LYS A 83 11.60 8.23 -10.80
C LYS A 83 12.01 8.63 -12.22
N HIS A 84 11.31 9.58 -12.82
CA HIS A 84 11.50 10.00 -14.21
C HIS A 84 12.23 11.35 -14.36
N ALA A 85 12.52 12.04 -13.25
CA ALA A 85 13.36 13.23 -13.18
C ALA A 85 14.84 12.88 -12.98
#